data_AF-X1NX30-F1
#
_entry.id   AF-X1NX30-F1
#
_cell.length_a   1.000
_cell.length_b   1.000
_cell.length_c   1.000
_cell.angle_alpha   90.00
_cell.angle_beta   90.00
_cell.angle_gamma   90.00
#
_symmetry.space_group_name_H-M   'P 1'
#
loop_
_entity.id
_entity.type
_entity.pdbx_description
1 polymer ?
#
loop_
_entity_poly.entity_id
_entity_poly.type
_entity_poly.pdbx_seq_one_letter_code
_entity_poly.pdbx_strand_id
1 'polypeptide(L)'
;MGIGPMASVAGAIAEFVGSQLLDSSPEIIVENGGDIYLKSFGERLIGIYAGKSPLTGKIGLEINGQDTPMGICTSSGTVGHSLSRGKADAVIVLSKSAALADAAATAIGNLIIQPDDIPSGIEFAQGIDGLKGVIIIQGDKMGLWGEVKICRTPA
;
A
#
# COMPACT_ATOMS: atom_id res chain seq x y z
N MET A 1 -8.84 -2.14 14.17
CA MET A 1 -7.40 -2.10 13.87
C MET A 1 -6.50 -1.69 15.04
N GLY A 2 -6.96 -0.96 16.07
CA GLY A 2 -6.19 -0.81 17.32
C GLY A 2 -4.92 0.06 17.25
N ILE A 3 -4.82 0.95 16.26
CA ILE A 3 -3.71 1.89 16.04
C ILE A 3 -4.14 3.33 16.35
N GLY A 4 -3.17 4.23 16.57
CA GLY A 4 -3.45 5.65 16.75
C GLY A 4 -3.82 6.36 15.44
N PRO A 5 -4.58 7.47 15.48
CA PRO A 5 -5.01 8.20 14.27
C PRO A 5 -3.86 8.70 13.38
N MET A 6 -2.67 8.89 13.95
CA MET A 6 -1.49 9.32 13.18
C MET A 6 -1.08 8.30 12.10
N ALA A 7 -1.48 7.04 12.24
CA ALA A 7 -1.19 5.98 11.28
C ALA A 7 -2.02 6.06 9.98
N SER A 8 -2.89 7.06 9.83
CA SER A 8 -3.67 7.29 8.60
C SER A 8 -3.38 8.65 7.97
N VAL A 9 -2.47 9.44 8.54
CA VAL A 9 -2.33 10.86 8.20
C VAL A 9 -1.79 11.05 6.79
N ALA A 10 -0.84 10.22 6.37
CA ALA A 10 -0.15 10.42 5.09
C ALA A 10 -1.09 10.06 3.93
N GLY A 11 -1.79 8.92 4.05
CA GLY A 11 -2.85 8.52 3.13
C GLY A 11 -4.01 9.53 3.11
N ALA A 12 -4.46 10.01 4.27
CA ALA A 12 -5.53 11.01 4.33
C ALA A 12 -5.17 12.32 3.63
N ILE A 13 -3.93 12.80 3.80
CA ILE A 13 -3.45 14.01 3.10
C ILE A 13 -3.39 13.77 1.59
N ALA A 14 -2.86 12.62 1.14
CA ALA A 14 -2.78 12.28 -0.27
C ALA A 14 -4.17 12.25 -0.93
N GLU A 15 -5.14 11.62 -0.29
CA GLU A 15 -6.53 11.55 -0.75
C GLU A 15 -7.21 12.91 -0.75
N PHE A 16 -7.03 13.71 0.31
CA PHE A 16 -7.63 15.04 0.41
C PHE A 16 -7.11 15.98 -0.68
N VAL A 17 -5.79 16.07 -0.85
CA VAL A 17 -5.15 16.88 -1.89
C VAL A 17 -5.56 16.37 -3.28
N GLY A 18 -5.48 15.06 -3.49
CA GLY A 18 -5.80 14.46 -4.78
C GLY A 18 -7.26 14.68 -5.19
N SER A 19 -8.19 14.59 -4.25
CA SER A 19 -9.61 14.85 -4.49
C SER A 19 -9.89 16.31 -4.84
N GLN A 20 -9.22 17.27 -4.19
CA GLN A 20 -9.37 18.70 -4.53
C GLN A 20 -8.79 19.04 -5.90
N LEU A 21 -7.70 18.37 -6.31
CA LEU A 21 -7.08 18.61 -7.61
C LEU A 21 -7.91 18.05 -8.79
N LEU A 22 -8.93 17.22 -8.53
CA LEU A 22 -9.81 16.70 -9.58
C LEU A 22 -10.59 17.78 -10.32
N ASP A 23 -10.84 18.91 -9.66
CA ASP A 23 -11.48 20.08 -10.29
C ASP A 23 -10.59 20.71 -11.38
N SER A 24 -9.28 20.42 -11.35
CA SER A 24 -8.27 20.99 -12.26
C SER A 24 -7.69 19.95 -13.24
N SER A 25 -7.63 18.67 -12.86
CA SER A 25 -7.16 17.59 -13.73
C SER A 25 -7.91 16.28 -13.45
N PRO A 26 -8.41 15.58 -14.48
CA PRO A 26 -9.12 14.33 -14.28
C PRO A 26 -8.19 13.12 -14.09
N GLU A 27 -6.87 13.29 -14.31
CA GLU A 27 -5.84 12.32 -13.97
C GLU A 27 -4.90 12.90 -12.90
N ILE A 28 -4.82 12.22 -11.76
CA ILE A 28 -4.12 12.68 -10.57
C ILE A 28 -3.35 11.52 -9.95
N ILE A 29 -2.08 11.77 -9.65
CA ILE A 29 -1.27 10.91 -8.78
C ILE A 29 -0.72 11.82 -7.68
N VAL A 30 -1.10 11.56 -6.43
CA VAL A 30 -0.51 12.23 -5.28
C VAL A 30 0.25 11.19 -4.49
N GLU A 31 1.56 11.35 -4.41
CA GLU A 31 2.46 10.54 -3.58
C GLU A 31 2.87 11.36 -2.35
N ASN A 32 2.59 10.84 -1.16
CA ASN A 32 3.02 11.40 0.11
C ASN A 32 3.86 10.35 0.86
N GLY A 33 5.10 10.17 0.41
CA GLY A 33 5.96 9.09 0.91
C GLY A 33 5.52 7.74 0.35
N GLY A 34 5.17 6.79 1.23
CA GLY A 34 4.72 5.45 0.82
C GLY A 34 3.25 5.37 0.41
N ASP A 35 2.54 6.50 0.48
CA ASP A 35 1.08 6.57 0.40
C ASP A 35 0.62 7.33 -0.84
N ILE A 36 -0.16 6.66 -1.67
CA ILE A 36 -0.56 7.17 -2.97
C ILE A 36 -2.09 7.27 -3.04
N TYR A 37 -2.58 8.41 -3.49
CA TYR A 37 -3.92 8.53 -4.07
C TYR A 37 -3.80 8.59 -5.58
N LEU A 38 -4.53 7.71 -6.27
CA LEU A 38 -4.48 7.57 -7.71
C LEU A 38 -5.88 7.73 -8.31
N LYS A 39 -6.03 8.66 -9.25
CA LYS A 39 -7.14 8.71 -10.22
C LYS A 39 -6.56 8.69 -11.63
N SER A 40 -6.97 7.74 -12.46
CA SER A 40 -6.53 7.64 -13.84
C SER A 40 -7.62 7.04 -14.73
N PHE A 41 -7.54 7.29 -16.04
CA PHE A 41 -8.36 6.60 -17.04
C PHE A 41 -7.62 5.41 -17.68
N GLY A 42 -6.30 5.46 -17.70
CA GLY A 42 -5.45 4.40 -18.25
C GLY A 42 -4.95 3.45 -17.17
N GLU A 43 -4.30 2.38 -17.62
CA GLU A 43 -3.50 1.54 -16.74
C GLU A 43 -2.31 2.33 -16.19
N ARG A 44 -1.97 2.06 -14.93
CA ARG A 44 -0.80 2.62 -14.25
C ARG A 44 -0.02 1.51 -13.57
N LEU A 45 1.30 1.61 -13.67
CA LEU A 45 2.22 0.71 -12.99
C LEU A 45 2.82 1.43 -11.79
N ILE A 46 2.60 0.89 -10.59
CA ILE A 46 3.14 1.40 -9.34
C ILE A 46 4.32 0.53 -8.92
N GLY A 47 5.53 1.09 -8.92
CA GLY A 47 6.74 0.37 -8.52
C GLY A 47 6.75 0.07 -7.01
N ILE A 48 7.19 -1.12 -6.63
CA ILE A 48 7.30 -1.51 -5.22
C ILE A 48 8.77 -1.49 -4.78
N TYR A 49 9.05 -0.69 -3.76
CA TYR A 49 10.36 -0.60 -3.11
C TYR A 49 10.29 -1.23 -1.71
N ALA A 50 10.77 -2.47 -1.60
CA ALA A 50 10.72 -3.28 -0.38
C ALA A 50 12.10 -3.38 0.30
N GLY A 51 12.77 -2.25 0.47
CA GLY A 51 14.03 -2.14 1.21
C GLY A 51 15.12 -3.10 0.75
N LYS A 52 15.58 -3.97 1.64
CA LYS A 52 16.65 -4.95 1.38
C LYS A 52 16.16 -6.23 0.71
N SER A 53 14.84 -6.40 0.54
CA SER A 53 14.30 -7.55 -0.16
C SER A 53 14.88 -7.65 -1.57
N PRO A 54 15.22 -8.86 -2.06
CA PRO A 54 15.64 -9.06 -3.44
C PRO A 54 14.56 -8.72 -4.47
N LEU A 55 13.30 -8.50 -4.04
CA LEU A 55 12.17 -8.10 -4.86
C LEU A 55 12.09 -6.57 -5.08
N THR A 56 12.84 -5.78 -4.30
CA THR A 56 12.82 -4.31 -4.38
C THR A 56 13.11 -3.82 -5.80
N GLY A 57 12.25 -2.95 -6.33
CA GLY A 57 12.38 -2.37 -7.67
C GLY A 57 12.21 -3.33 -8.85
N LYS A 58 11.88 -4.62 -8.60
CA LYS A 58 11.70 -5.64 -9.66
C LYS A 58 10.25 -6.00 -9.94
N ILE A 59 9.36 -5.66 -9.01
CA ILE A 59 7.93 -5.92 -9.11
C ILE A 59 7.18 -4.60 -9.00
N GLY A 60 6.05 -4.55 -9.70
CA GLY A 60 5.12 -3.44 -9.64
C GLY A 60 3.69 -3.93 -9.59
N LEU A 61 2.81 -3.02 -9.21
CA LEU A 61 1.38 -3.22 -9.09
C LEU A 61 0.68 -2.55 -10.27
N GLU A 62 -0.05 -3.36 -11.04
CA GLU A 62 -0.86 -2.89 -12.16
C GLU A 62 -2.24 -2.45 -11.65
N ILE A 63 -2.58 -1.18 -11.87
CA ILE A 63 -3.87 -0.60 -11.50
C ILE A 63 -4.59 -0.16 -12.77
N ASN A 64 -5.79 -0.70 -13.01
CA ASN A 64 -6.60 -0.28 -14.15
C ASN A 64 -7.29 1.03 -13.83
N GLY A 65 -7.41 1.94 -14.80
CA GLY A 65 -8.08 3.22 -14.59
C GLY A 65 -9.52 3.10 -14.07
N GLN A 66 -10.24 2.05 -14.48
CA GLN A 66 -11.61 1.75 -14.01
C GLN A 66 -11.69 1.42 -12.51
N ASP A 67 -10.59 0.97 -11.91
CA ASP A 67 -10.52 0.63 -10.48
C ASP A 67 -10.26 1.90 -9.64
N THR A 68 -9.96 3.03 -10.28
CA THR A 68 -9.63 4.30 -9.62
C THR A 68 -10.87 5.22 -9.45
N PRO A 69 -10.97 6.02 -8.39
CA PRO A 69 -9.91 6.39 -7.46
C PRO A 69 -9.52 5.25 -6.50
N MET A 70 -8.21 5.13 -6.23
CA MET A 70 -7.63 4.08 -5.40
C MET A 70 -6.56 4.69 -4.49
N GLY A 71 -6.62 4.35 -3.21
CA GLY A 71 -5.54 4.51 -2.24
C GLY A 71 -4.63 3.29 -2.26
N ILE A 72 -3.32 3.54 -2.34
CA ILE A 72 -2.26 2.53 -2.38
C ILE A 72 -1.22 2.96 -1.35
N CYS A 73 -1.25 2.33 -0.18
CA CYS A 73 -0.49 2.79 0.97
C CYS A 73 0.47 1.75 1.47
N THR A 74 1.63 2.20 1.93
CA THR A 74 2.76 1.31 2.24
C THR A 74 3.29 1.55 3.63
N SER A 75 3.31 0.50 4.44
CA SER A 75 4.09 0.47 5.68
C SER A 75 5.37 -0.32 5.47
N SER A 76 6.48 0.17 6.03
CA SER A 76 7.76 -0.54 6.04
C SER A 76 8.44 -0.37 7.40
N GLY A 77 9.03 -1.45 7.91
CA GLY A 77 9.94 -1.41 9.05
C GLY A 77 11.40 -1.28 8.65
N THR A 78 11.73 -1.38 7.35
CA THR A 78 13.11 -1.38 6.84
C THR A 78 13.45 -0.21 5.93
N VAL A 79 12.44 0.57 5.50
CA VAL A 79 12.58 1.76 4.64
C VAL A 79 11.82 2.94 5.25
N GLY A 80 12.49 4.10 5.31
CA GLY A 80 11.90 5.35 5.82
C GLY A 80 12.18 5.61 7.31
N HIS A 81 11.84 6.82 7.76
CA HIS A 81 12.06 7.28 9.14
C HIS A 81 10.83 7.10 10.05
N SER A 82 9.73 6.57 9.50
CA SER A 82 8.46 6.39 10.22
C SER A 82 8.55 5.20 11.16
N LEU A 83 8.08 5.39 12.40
CA LEU A 83 8.15 4.39 13.46
C LEU A 83 7.13 3.26 13.20
N SER A 84 7.54 2.20 12.50
CA SER A 84 6.82 0.91 12.48
C SER A 84 7.33 0.00 13.60
N ARG A 85 6.44 -0.75 14.26
CA ARG A 85 6.85 -1.73 15.30
C ARG A 85 7.18 -3.09 14.69
N GLY A 86 6.80 -3.34 13.44
CA GLY A 86 7.11 -4.56 12.69
C GLY A 86 8.44 -4.49 11.94
N LYS A 87 8.80 -5.60 11.29
CA LYS A 87 10.03 -5.75 10.49
C LYS A 87 9.76 -6.04 9.01
N ALA A 88 8.50 -5.94 8.57
CA ALA A 88 8.13 -6.08 7.17
C ALA A 88 8.98 -5.19 6.28
N ASP A 89 9.44 -5.73 5.17
CA ASP A 89 10.15 -4.96 4.16
C ASP A 89 9.19 -4.02 3.42
N ALA A 90 7.99 -4.52 3.12
CA ALA A 90 6.86 -3.69 2.69
C ALA A 90 5.53 -4.39 2.96
N VAL A 91 4.53 -3.63 3.42
CA VAL A 91 3.13 -4.01 3.42
C VAL A 91 2.38 -2.96 2.61
N ILE A 92 1.87 -3.35 1.44
CA ILE A 92 1.11 -2.49 0.54
C ILE A 92 -0.35 -2.86 0.65
N VAL A 93 -1.21 -1.88 0.91
CA VAL A 93 -2.66 -2.06 1.02
C VAL A 93 -3.37 -1.23 -0.03
N LEU A 94 -4.39 -1.84 -0.64
CA LEU A 94 -5.30 -1.21 -1.58
C LEU A 94 -6.65 -0.96 -0.94
N SER A 95 -7.20 0.24 -1.10
CA SER A 95 -8.55 0.60 -0.68
C SER A 95 -9.07 1.79 -1.46
N LYS A 96 -10.39 1.98 -1.55
CA LYS A 96 -10.96 3.23 -2.09
C LYS A 96 -10.66 4.46 -1.23
N SER A 97 -10.35 4.25 0.06
CA SER A 97 -9.87 5.30 0.96
C SER A 97 -8.39 5.09 1.25
N ALA A 98 -7.56 6.06 0.90
CA ALA A 98 -6.13 6.03 1.21
C ALA A 98 -5.88 6.15 2.72
N ALA A 99 -6.73 6.89 3.44
CA ALA A 99 -6.66 6.93 4.91
C ALA A 99 -6.85 5.53 5.54
N LEU A 100 -7.81 4.75 5.03
CA LEU A 100 -8.02 3.36 5.46
C LEU A 100 -6.83 2.47 5.06
N ALA A 101 -6.32 2.62 3.83
CA ALA A 101 -5.18 1.84 3.36
C ALA A 101 -3.92 2.09 4.21
N ASP A 102 -3.59 3.34 4.54
CA ASP A 102 -2.45 3.74 5.38
C ASP A 102 -2.54 3.14 6.79
N ALA A 103 -3.72 3.29 7.41
CA ALA A 103 -4.02 2.69 8.70
C ALA A 103 -3.85 1.16 8.68
N ALA A 104 -4.45 0.50 7.68
CA ALA A 104 -4.39 -0.95 7.55
C ALA A 104 -2.96 -1.43 7.27
N ALA A 105 -2.21 -0.75 6.41
CA ALA A 105 -0.82 -1.08 6.11
C ALA A 105 0.03 -1.02 7.37
N THR A 106 -0.16 0.01 8.20
CA THR A 106 0.52 0.13 9.50
C THR A 106 0.11 -0.97 10.47
N ALA A 107 -1.19 -1.27 10.59
CA ALA A 107 -1.69 -2.30 11.49
C ALA A 107 -1.17 -3.69 11.11
N ILE A 108 -1.24 -4.05 9.82
CA ILE A 108 -0.74 -5.32 9.29
C ILE A 108 0.77 -5.38 9.41
N GLY A 109 1.49 -4.31 9.06
CA GLY A 109 2.95 -4.23 9.18
C GLY A 109 3.44 -4.52 10.59
N ASN A 110 2.73 -4.03 11.62
CA ASN A 110 3.07 -4.31 13.02
C ASN A 110 2.93 -5.79 13.43
N LEU A 111 2.19 -6.61 12.67
CA LEU A 111 2.04 -8.05 12.91
C LEU A 111 3.20 -8.86 12.30
N ILE A 112 3.92 -8.30 11.34
CA ILE A 112 4.94 -9.03 10.57
C ILE A 112 6.33 -8.79 11.16
N ILE A 113 6.91 -9.86 11.70
CA ILE A 113 8.26 -9.87 12.29
C ILE A 113 9.17 -10.83 11.51
N GLN A 114 8.61 -11.93 11.03
CA GLN A 114 9.29 -12.98 10.25
C GLN A 114 8.40 -13.46 9.09
N PRO A 115 8.97 -14.14 8.08
CA PRO A 115 8.20 -14.57 6.91
C PRO A 115 6.99 -15.46 7.21
N ASP A 116 7.04 -16.25 8.29
CA ASP A 116 5.95 -17.14 8.70
C ASP A 116 4.72 -16.39 9.25
N ASP A 117 4.84 -15.08 9.51
CA ASP A 117 3.72 -14.25 9.97
C ASP A 117 2.82 -13.80 8.79
N ILE A 118 3.28 -13.94 7.53
CA ILE A 118 2.55 -13.49 6.33
C ILE A 118 1.11 -14.00 6.28
N PRO A 119 0.80 -15.30 6.53
CA PRO A 119 -0.57 -15.79 6.52
C PRO A 119 -1.46 -15.09 7.54
N SER A 120 -0.94 -14.82 8.75
CA SER A 120 -1.70 -14.12 9.80
C SER A 120 -1.98 -12.66 9.43
N GLY A 121 -1.05 -12.00 8.73
CA GLY A 121 -1.27 -10.65 8.20
C GLY A 121 -2.34 -10.61 7.10
N ILE A 122 -2.40 -11.63 6.24
CA ILE A 122 -3.46 -11.78 5.24
C ILE A 122 -4.81 -12.04 5.90
N GLU A 123 -4.88 -12.93 6.89
CA GLU A 123 -6.11 -13.22 7.63
C GLU A 123 -6.63 -11.97 8.34
N PHE A 124 -5.73 -11.17 8.93
CA PHE A 124 -6.09 -9.88 9.52
C PHE A 124 -6.63 -8.91 8.47
N ALA A 125 -6.01 -8.83 7.29
CA ALA A 125 -6.48 -7.98 6.19
C ALA A 125 -7.88 -8.37 5.70
N GLN A 126 -8.18 -9.67 5.64
CA GLN A 126 -9.50 -10.19 5.28
C GLN A 126 -10.61 -9.77 6.25
N GLY A 127 -10.27 -9.53 7.52
CA GLY A 127 -11.20 -9.05 8.54
C GLY A 127 -11.45 -7.53 8.51
N ILE A 128 -10.84 -6.78 7.59
CA ILE A 128 -11.01 -5.32 7.49
C ILE A 128 -11.91 -4.99 6.30
N ASP A 129 -13.11 -4.51 6.60
CA ASP A 129 -14.04 -4.02 5.60
C ASP A 129 -13.46 -2.83 4.82
N GLY A 130 -13.65 -2.85 3.50
CA GLY A 130 -13.23 -1.78 2.60
C GLY A 130 -11.85 -1.97 1.97
N LEU A 131 -11.05 -2.95 2.42
CA LEU A 131 -9.81 -3.31 1.73
C LEU A 131 -10.12 -4.00 0.40
N LYS A 132 -9.34 -3.65 -0.62
CA LYS A 132 -9.39 -4.25 -1.95
C LYS A 132 -8.31 -5.30 -2.14
N GLY A 133 -7.19 -5.15 -1.47
CA GLY A 133 -6.12 -6.14 -1.50
C GLY A 133 -4.95 -5.75 -0.63
N VAL A 134 -4.05 -6.71 -0.45
CA VAL A 134 -2.81 -6.54 0.31
C VAL A 134 -1.67 -7.32 -0.34
N ILE A 135 -0.48 -6.74 -0.25
CA ILE A 135 0.80 -7.37 -0.54
C ILE A 135 1.64 -7.27 0.73
N ILE A 136 2.21 -8.38 1.18
CA ILE A 136 3.15 -8.41 2.30
C ILE A 136 4.46 -9.00 1.79
N ILE A 137 5.57 -8.29 2.01
CA ILE A 137 6.92 -8.69 1.63
C ILE A 137 7.80 -8.74 2.88
N GLN A 138 8.46 -9.89 3.08
CA GLN A 138 9.47 -10.08 4.12
C GLN A 138 10.58 -10.97 3.56
N GLY A 139 11.78 -10.41 3.41
CA GLY A 139 12.90 -11.09 2.79
C GLY A 139 12.58 -11.47 1.34
N ASP A 140 12.77 -12.75 1.00
CA ASP A 140 12.45 -13.32 -0.30
C ASP A 140 11.01 -13.86 -0.42
N LYS A 141 10.21 -13.75 0.65
CA LYS A 141 8.82 -14.22 0.69
C LYS A 141 7.85 -13.07 0.44
N MET A 142 6.75 -13.42 -0.22
CA MET A 142 5.66 -12.51 -0.52
C MET A 142 4.31 -13.23 -0.38
N GLY A 143 3.35 -12.55 0.24
CA GLY A 143 1.95 -12.97 0.33
C GLY A 143 1.02 -11.95 -0.30
N LEU A 144 -0.09 -12.42 -0.85
CA LEU A 144 -1.02 -11.66 -1.67
C LEU A 144 -2.46 -12.03 -1.33
N TRP A 145 -3.35 -11.05 -1.26
CA TRP A 145 -4.79 -11.28 -1.20
C TRP A 145 -5.57 -10.14 -1.86
N GLY A 146 -6.73 -10.48 -2.44
CA GLY A 146 -7.67 -9.53 -3.03
C GLY A 146 -7.40 -9.20 -4.50
N GLU A 147 -7.85 -8.02 -4.91
CA GLU A 147 -7.79 -7.45 -6.26
C GLU A 147 -6.35 -6.93 -6.58
N VAL A 148 -5.35 -7.81 -6.46
CA VAL A 148 -3.94 -7.48 -6.67
C VAL A 148 -3.42 -8.09 -7.97
N LYS A 149 -2.87 -7.25 -8.86
CA LYS A 149 -2.19 -7.68 -10.08
C LYS A 149 -0.73 -7.27 -10.06
N ILE A 150 0.18 -8.25 -10.00
CA ILE A 150 1.63 -7.98 -10.02
C ILE A 150 2.18 -8.21 -11.42
N CYS A 151 3.04 -7.29 -11.86
CA CYS A 151 3.88 -7.49 -13.02
C CYS A 151 5.36 -7.24 -12.67
N ARG A 152 6.24 -7.60 -13.59
CA ARG A 152 7.65 -7.22 -13.52
C ARG A 152 7.77 -5.75 -13.93
N THR A 153 8.59 -4.97 -13.22
CA THR A 153 8.91 -3.61 -13.65
C THR A 153 9.76 -3.66 -14.93
N PRO A 154 9.57 -2.71 -15.86
CA PRO A 154 10.52 -2.51 -16.95
C PRO A 154 11.91 -2.26 -16.36
N ALA A 155 12.92 -2.94 -16.90
CA ALA A 155 14.31 -2.80 -16.49
C ALA A 155 14.87 -1.41 -16.80
#